data_AF-A0A800F357-F1
#
_entry.id   AF-A0A800F357-F1
#
_cell.length_a   1.000
_cell.length_b   1.000
_cell.length_c   1.000
_cell.angle_alpha   90.00
_cell.angle_beta   90.00
_cell.angle_gamma   90.00
#
_symmetry.space_group_name_H-M   'P 1'
#
loop_
_entity.id
_entity.type
_entity.pdbx_description
1 polymer ?
#
loop_
_entity_poly.entity_id
_entity_poly.type
_entity_poly.pdbx_seq_one_letter_code
_entity_poly.pdbx_strand_id
1 'polypeptide(L)' 'QGFGILFKGRLVCFYNYECDLGDGWEDPEVHEDPEELRIKALKMGANIIEYVFNDSGD' A
#
# COMPACT_ATOMS: atom_id res chain seq x y z
N GLN A 1 2.93 -10.58 -1.44
CA GLN A 1 2.44 -11.05 -0.13
C GLN A 1 2.74 -9.98 0.89
N GLY A 2 1.82 -9.78 1.83
CA GLY A 2 2.00 -8.89 2.97
C GLY A 2 1.42 -9.55 4.21
N PHE A 3 1.89 -9.09 5.35
CA PHE A 3 1.45 -9.56 6.66
C PHE A 3 0.78 -8.42 7.40
N GLY A 4 -0.13 -8.75 8.31
CA GLY A 4 -0.89 -7.76 9.07
C GLY A 4 -0.98 -8.11 10.54
N ILE A 5 -0.87 -7.11 11.41
CA ILE A 5 -1.28 -7.23 12.80
C ILE A 5 -2.73 -6.76 12.90
N LEU A 6 -3.61 -7.67 13.32
CA LEU A 6 -5.01 -7.37 13.61
C LEU A 6 -5.19 -7.12 15.11
N PHE A 7 -5.79 -6.00 15.46
CA PHE A 7 -6.22 -5.68 16.83
C PHE A 7 -7.72 -5.42 16.84
N LYS A 8 -8.46 -6.23 17.61
CA LYS A 8 -9.93 -6.18 17.69
C LYS A 8 -10.62 -6.21 16.30
N GLY A 9 -10.08 -7.01 15.39
CA GLY A 9 -10.61 -7.14 14.03
C GLY A 9 -10.19 -6.04 13.05
N ARG A 10 -9.49 -4.99 13.50
CA ARG A 10 -8.95 -3.93 12.65
C ARG A 10 -7.47 -4.16 12.34
N LEU A 11 -7.05 -3.94 11.10
CA LEU A 11 -5.65 -3.94 10.70
C LEU A 11 -4.96 -2.68 11.21
N VAL A 12 -3.97 -2.84 12.09
CA VAL A 12 -3.27 -1.72 12.73
C VAL A 12 -1.82 -1.58 12.28
N CYS A 13 -1.25 -2.63 11.71
CA CYS A 13 0.07 -2.59 11.09
C CYS A 13 0.03 -3.51 9.87
N PHE A 14 0.45 -2.98 8.72
CA PHE A 14 0.64 -3.74 7.50
C PHE A 14 2.12 -3.77 7.17
N TYR A 15 2.69 -4.97 7.08
CA TYR A 15 4.06 -5.20 6.67
C TYR A 15 4.07 -5.79 5.27
N ASN A 16 4.51 -4.98 4.33
CA ASN A 16 4.79 -5.40 2.98
C ASN A 16 6.10 -6.22 2.97
N TYR A 17 6.03 -7.50 2.55
CA TYR A 17 7.20 -8.39 2.52
C TYR A 17 7.78 -8.62 1.12
N GLU A 18 6.92 -8.73 0.10
CA GLU A 18 7.37 -9.17 -1.24
C GLU A 18 7.60 -8.05 -2.24
N CYS A 19 7.17 -6.82 -1.96
CA CYS A 19 7.42 -5.70 -2.85
C CYS A 19 7.93 -4.50 -2.07
N ASP A 20 8.51 -3.52 -2.76
CA ASP A 20 8.58 -2.16 -2.24
C ASP A 20 7.47 -1.36 -2.94
N LEU A 21 6.66 -0.63 -2.17
CA LEU A 21 5.65 0.27 -2.76
C LEU A 21 6.26 1.62 -3.13
N GLY A 22 7.37 1.99 -2.48
CA GLY A 22 8.09 3.24 -2.73
C GLY A 22 8.53 3.36 -4.17
N ASP A 23 9.07 2.29 -4.76
CA ASP A 23 9.52 2.23 -6.16
C ASP A 23 8.44 2.72 -7.14
N GLY A 24 7.18 2.38 -6.87
CA GLY A 24 6.05 2.79 -7.70
C GLY A 24 5.45 4.16 -7.38
N TRP A 25 5.81 4.77 -6.23
CA TRP A 25 5.29 6.07 -5.77
C TRP A 25 6.23 7.22 -6.09
N GLU A 26 7.51 6.93 -6.31
CA GLU A 26 8.51 7.91 -6.72
C GLU A 26 8.35 8.31 -8.20
N ASP A 27 9.10 9.34 -8.58
CA ASP A 27 9.17 9.80 -9.96
C ASP A 27 9.64 8.66 -10.89
N PRO A 28 9.06 8.50 -12.10
CA PRO A 28 9.35 7.37 -12.98
C PRO A 28 10.84 7.19 -13.29
N GLU A 29 11.60 8.29 -13.28
CA GLU A 29 13.03 8.33 -13.60
C GLU A 29 13.93 7.74 -12.50
N VAL A 30 13.42 7.47 -11.29
CA VAL A 30 14.23 6.94 -10.19
C VAL A 30 14.42 5.42 -10.32
N HIS A 31 13.34 4.70 -10.61
CA HIS A 31 13.33 3.23 -10.67
C HIS A 31 13.08 2.66 -12.07
N GLU A 32 12.58 3.47 -13.01
CA GLU A 32 12.27 3.07 -14.39
C GLU A 32 11.29 1.88 -14.51
N ASP A 33 10.46 1.67 -13.48
CA ASP A 33 9.46 0.62 -13.46
C ASP A 33 8.40 0.81 -14.56
N PRO A 34 7.90 -0.28 -15.19
CA PRO A 34 6.76 -0.21 -16.10
C PRO A 34 5.58 0.52 -15.48
N GLU A 35 4.93 1.39 -16.27
CA GLU A 35 3.79 2.20 -15.82
C GLU A 35 2.70 1.34 -15.14
N GLU A 36 2.44 0.13 -15.66
CA GLU A 36 1.45 -0.75 -15.06
C GLU A 36 1.78 -1.19 -13.62
N LEU A 37 3.06 -1.32 -13.27
CA LEU A 37 3.50 -1.70 -11.93
C LEU A 37 3.43 -0.50 -11.00
N ARG A 38 3.82 0.68 -11.48
CA ARG A 38 3.67 1.95 -10.74
C ARG A 38 2.21 2.23 -10.40
N ILE A 39 1.30 2.08 -11.36
CA ILE A 39 -0.14 2.24 -11.13
C ILE A 39 -0.69 1.21 -10.12
N LYS A 40 -0.22 -0.04 -10.16
CA LYS A 40 -0.59 -1.05 -9.15
C LYS A 40 -0.11 -0.66 -7.75
N ALA A 41 1.14 -0.19 -7.62
CA ALA A 41 1.70 0.27 -6.36
C ALA A 41 0.94 1.49 -5.80
N LEU A 42 0.67 2.50 -6.64
CA LEU A 42 -0.09 3.69 -6.29
C LEU A 42 -1.51 3.33 -5.82
N LYS A 43 -2.19 2.43 -6.55
CA LYS A 43 -3.52 1.95 -6.17
C LYS A 43 -3.52 1.23 -4.82
N MET A 44 -2.51 0.40 -4.56
CA MET A 44 -2.37 -0.27 -3.26
C MET A 44 -2.14 0.74 -2.12
N GLY A 45 -1.30 1.75 -2.35
CA GLY A 45 -1.11 2.85 -1.41
C GLY A 45 -2.38 3.63 -1.12
N ALA A 46 -3.12 4.01 -2.17
CA ALA A 46 -4.39 4.70 -2.05
C ALA A 46 -5.41 3.88 -1.24
N ASN A 47 -5.51 2.56 -1.49
CA ASN A 47 -6.40 1.68 -0.74
C ASN A 47 -6.02 1.58 0.75
N ILE A 48 -4.73 1.57 1.09
CA ILE A 48 -4.26 1.55 2.48
C ILE A 48 -4.65 2.86 3.19
N ILE A 49 -4.42 4.00 2.54
CA ILE A 49 -4.82 5.32 3.04
C ILE A 49 -6.34 5.36 3.21
N GLU A 50 -7.09 4.94 2.18
CA GLU A 50 -8.54 4.87 2.21
C GLU A 50 -9.04 4.03 3.39
N TYR A 51 -8.49 2.84 3.61
CA TYR A 51 -8.82 1.98 4.74
C TYR A 51 -8.56 2.68 6.09
N VAL A 52 -7.43 3.36 6.23
CA VAL A 52 -7.08 4.06 7.48
C VAL A 52 -8.07 5.18 7.80
N PHE A 53 -8.49 5.95 6.79
CA PHE A 53 -9.29 7.17 6.99
C PHE A 53 -10.80 6.99 6.82
N ASN A 54 -11.27 5.95 6.11
CA ASN A 54 -12.69 5.74 5.85
C ASN A 54 -13.34 4.69 6.76
N ASP A 55 -12.57 3.96 7.57
CA ASP A 55 -13.13 3.03 8.55
C ASP A 55 -13.72 3.82 9.73
N SER A 56 -14.98 4.22 9.53
CA SER A 56 -15.89 4.79 10.52
C SER A 56 -16.30 3.65 11.44
N GLY A 57 -15.79 3.63 12.67
CA GLY A 57 -16.03 2.57 13.65
C GLY A 57 -17.44 2.57 14.24
N ASP A 58 -18.48 2.55 13.40
CA ASP A 58 -19.88 2.32 13.76
C ASP A 58 -20.39 0.99 13.17
#